data_AF-A0A497ZWK5-F1
#
_entry.id   AF-A0A497ZWK5-F1
#
_cell.length_a   1.000
_cell.length_b   1.000
_cell.length_c   1.000
_cell.angle_alpha   90.00
_cell.angle_beta   90.00
_cell.angle_gamma   90.00
#
_symmetry.space_group_name_H-M   'P 1'
#
loop_
_entity.id
_entity.type
_entity.pdbx_description
1 polymer ?
#
loop_
_entity_poly.entity_id
_entity_poly.type
_entity_poly.pdbx_seq_one_letter_code
_entity_poly.pdbx_strand_id
1 'polypeptide(L)'
;MTSPHHLHAVAAAWSLQAARHHLHHLADEEAQQIAAEQLEAPALLQSPAWGRRHALGGHGDPTPGMVVIATDPRPARRNRWAEMHGRLDRKLTWLANAVFASPPHADALDRLQSCIPDLQPGTAALVHRHLADEDQWVRDALGIDPARALLPGNPECPACGARALEVQTAGPVDAWTVVCAGTRQPGGGPHNPCLCTGQGCPCGMPSAVEGVAHIWPRGVVLGGVAGAAPQQAS
;
A
#
# COMPACT_ATOMS: atom_id res chain seq x y z
N MET A 1 6.21 -9.12 24.87
CA MET A 1 5.69 -7.73 25.06
C MET A 1 5.81 -7.01 23.72
N THR A 2 4.74 -6.39 23.23
CA THR A 2 4.75 -5.71 21.93
C THR A 2 5.32 -4.29 22.08
N SER A 3 6.48 -4.04 21.48
CA SER A 3 7.07 -2.69 21.46
C SER A 3 6.44 -1.80 20.36
N PRO A 4 6.61 -0.47 20.44
CA PRO A 4 6.16 0.45 19.38
C PRO A 4 6.69 0.08 17.99
N HIS A 5 7.93 -0.42 17.89
CA HIS A 5 8.52 -0.83 16.62
C HIS A 5 7.78 -2.01 15.97
N HIS A 6 7.32 -2.96 16.78
CA HIS A 6 6.51 -4.08 16.27
C HIS A 6 5.16 -3.59 15.74
N LEU A 7 4.50 -2.68 16.45
CA LEU A 7 3.22 -2.11 16.00
C LEU A 7 3.38 -1.34 14.69
N HIS A 8 4.42 -0.51 14.58
CA HIS A 8 4.73 0.23 13.35
C HIS A 8 5.05 -0.70 12.18
N ALA A 9 5.78 -1.79 12.43
CA ALA A 9 6.10 -2.79 11.41
C ALA A 9 4.83 -3.53 10.94
N VAL A 10 3.97 -3.97 11.86
CA VAL A 10 2.69 -4.64 11.53
C VAL A 10 1.79 -3.69 10.74
N ALA A 11 1.63 -2.45 11.19
CA ALA A 11 0.81 -1.45 10.51
C ALA A 11 1.31 -1.16 9.09
N ALA A 12 2.62 -1.01 8.91
CA ALA A 12 3.23 -0.80 7.59
C ALA A 12 3.05 -2.03 6.68
N ALA A 13 3.19 -3.25 7.23
CA ALA A 13 2.99 -4.48 6.47
C ALA A 13 1.56 -4.62 5.93
N TRP A 14 0.55 -4.36 6.77
CA TRP A 14 -0.85 -4.35 6.33
C TRP A 14 -1.17 -3.22 5.35
N SER A 15 -0.60 -2.02 5.58
CA SER A 15 -0.75 -0.88 4.65
C SER A 15 -0.21 -1.23 3.26
N LEU A 16 0.99 -1.80 3.21
CA LEU A 16 1.64 -2.22 1.97
C LEU A 16 0.87 -3.35 1.29
N GLN A 17 0.33 -4.32 2.03
CA GLN A 17 -0.46 -5.40 1.45
C GLN A 17 -1.70 -4.87 0.73
N ALA A 18 -2.40 -3.91 1.34
CA ALA A 18 -3.55 -3.27 0.71
C ALA A 18 -3.14 -2.51 -0.58
N ALA A 19 -2.04 -1.76 -0.55
CA ALA A 19 -1.53 -1.07 -1.74
C ALA A 19 -1.08 -2.04 -2.84
N ARG A 20 -0.43 -3.15 -2.46
CA ARG A 20 0.01 -4.23 -3.36
C ARG A 20 -1.16 -4.93 -4.04
N HIS A 21 -2.25 -5.21 -3.31
CA HIS A 21 -3.45 -5.78 -3.93
C HIS A 21 -4.06 -4.85 -4.98
N HIS A 22 -4.11 -3.55 -4.73
CA HIS A 22 -4.57 -2.57 -5.73
C HIS A 22 -3.63 -2.55 -6.94
N LEU A 23 -2.31 -2.54 -6.71
CA LEU A 23 -1.32 -2.59 -7.79
C LEU A 23 -1.46 -3.86 -8.65
N HIS A 24 -1.71 -5.01 -8.03
CA HIS A 24 -1.93 -6.28 -8.74
C HIS A 24 -3.20 -6.21 -9.60
N HIS A 25 -4.29 -5.66 -9.07
CA HIS A 25 -5.53 -5.48 -9.82
C HIS A 25 -5.33 -4.60 -11.07
N LEU A 26 -4.63 -3.48 -10.94
CA LEU A 26 -4.32 -2.61 -12.09
C LEU A 26 -3.40 -3.28 -13.12
N ALA A 27 -2.50 -4.16 -12.68
CA ALA A 27 -1.67 -4.96 -13.57
C ALA A 27 -2.52 -5.95 -14.38
N ASP A 28 -3.52 -6.59 -13.76
CA ASP A 28 -4.44 -7.49 -14.46
C ASP A 28 -5.34 -6.73 -15.45
N GLU A 29 -5.87 -5.57 -15.06
CA GLU A 29 -6.68 -4.72 -15.95
C GLU A 29 -5.88 -4.25 -17.18
N GLU A 30 -4.64 -3.77 -16.98
CA GLU A 30 -3.80 -3.35 -18.09
C GLU A 30 -3.39 -4.53 -18.98
N ALA A 31 -3.18 -5.73 -18.42
CA ALA A 31 -2.92 -6.93 -19.20
C ALA A 31 -4.12 -7.31 -20.09
N GLN A 32 -5.34 -7.21 -19.55
CA GLN A 32 -6.57 -7.44 -20.32
C GLN A 32 -6.74 -6.41 -21.43
N GLN A 33 -6.44 -5.13 -21.16
CA GLN A 33 -6.48 -4.07 -22.17
C GLN A 33 -5.48 -4.33 -23.30
N ILE A 34 -4.22 -4.66 -22.96
CA ILE A 34 -3.18 -4.98 -23.95
C ILE A 34 -3.60 -6.18 -24.80
N ALA A 35 -4.17 -7.22 -24.19
CA ALA A 35 -4.66 -8.38 -24.92
C ALA A 35 -5.83 -8.03 -25.86
N ALA A 36 -6.77 -7.18 -25.42
CA ALA A 36 -7.87 -6.70 -26.25
C ALA A 36 -7.37 -5.88 -27.45
N GLU A 37 -6.43 -4.96 -27.24
CA GLU A 37 -5.79 -4.17 -28.30
C GLU A 37 -5.08 -5.04 -29.35
N GLN A 38 -4.55 -6.20 -28.94
CA GLN A 38 -3.93 -7.17 -29.86
C GLN A 38 -4.95 -8.01 -30.64
N LEU A 39 -6.15 -8.23 -30.08
CA LEU A 39 -7.23 -9.01 -30.70
C LEU A 39 -8.13 -8.17 -31.61
N GLU A 40 -8.18 -6.84 -31.45
CA GLU A 40 -8.81 -5.94 -32.41
C GLU A 40 -8.10 -6.06 -33.77
N ALA A 41 -8.72 -6.80 -34.70
CA ALA A 41 -8.22 -6.93 -36.06
C ALA A 41 -7.98 -5.54 -36.64
N PRO A 42 -6.83 -5.27 -37.29
CA PRO A 42 -6.63 -3.98 -37.94
C PRO A 42 -7.77 -3.79 -38.93
N ALA A 43 -8.53 -2.70 -38.79
CA ALA A 43 -9.66 -2.35 -39.66
C ALA A 43 -9.30 -2.37 -41.16
N LEU A 44 -8.00 -2.36 -41.47
CA LEU A 44 -7.41 -2.51 -42.80
C LEU A 44 -7.52 -3.91 -43.41
N LEU A 45 -7.87 -4.95 -42.65
CA LEU A 45 -8.18 -6.29 -43.18
C LEU A 45 -9.68 -6.46 -43.52
N GLN A 46 -10.51 -5.47 -43.20
CA GLN A 46 -11.88 -5.45 -43.70
C GLN A 46 -11.85 -5.01 -45.17
N SER A 47 -12.11 -5.95 -46.08
CA SER A 47 -12.33 -5.64 -47.49
C SER A 47 -13.41 -4.55 -47.59
N PRO A 48 -13.14 -3.38 -48.20
CA PRO A 48 -14.15 -2.35 -48.33
C PRO A 48 -15.27 -2.89 -49.23
N ALA A 49 -16.47 -3.02 -48.65
CA ALA A 49 -17.67 -3.38 -49.38
C ALA A 49 -18.14 -2.16 -50.20
N TRP A 50 -17.46 -1.88 -51.31
CA TRP A 50 -17.98 -0.95 -52.31
C TRP A 50 -19.24 -1.55 -52.95
N GLY A 51 -20.28 -0.72 -53.05
CA GLY A 51 -21.64 -1.09 -53.46
C GLY A 51 -21.76 -1.79 -54.82
N ARG A 52 -23.00 -2.21 -55.10
CA ARG A 52 -23.48 -3.02 -56.24
C ARG A 52 -22.56 -3.03 -57.47
N ARG A 53 -22.08 -4.24 -57.78
CA ARG A 53 -21.27 -4.58 -58.96
C ARG A 53 -21.97 -4.17 -60.26
N HIS A 54 -21.41 -3.21 -60.98
CA HIS A 54 -21.35 -3.25 -62.44
C HIS A 54 -19.93 -3.66 -62.79
N ALA A 55 -19.78 -4.88 -63.29
CA ALA A 55 -18.49 -5.49 -63.58
C ALA A 55 -17.81 -4.77 -64.75
N LEU A 56 -16.75 -4.01 -64.46
CA LEU A 56 -15.65 -3.74 -65.39
C LEU A 56 -14.36 -3.76 -64.58
N GLY A 57 -13.45 -4.66 -64.98
CA GLY A 57 -12.29 -5.07 -64.20
C GLY A 57 -11.31 -3.93 -63.90
N GLY A 58 -10.99 -3.78 -62.63
CA GLY A 58 -9.79 -3.11 -62.16
C GLY A 58 -9.16 -4.00 -61.08
N HIS A 59 -7.97 -4.55 -61.35
CA HIS A 59 -7.16 -5.21 -60.34
C HIS A 59 -6.65 -4.14 -59.36
N GLY A 60 -7.41 -3.91 -58.29
CA GLY A 60 -6.95 -3.14 -57.14
C GLY A 60 -6.07 -4.02 -56.27
N ASP A 61 -4.88 -4.37 -56.76
CA ASP A 61 -3.91 -5.08 -55.94
C ASP A 61 -3.48 -4.16 -54.79
N PRO A 62 -3.52 -4.63 -53.53
CA PRO A 62 -3.09 -3.82 -52.40
C PRO A 62 -1.61 -3.47 -52.57
N THR A 63 -1.31 -2.17 -52.65
CA THR A 63 0.08 -1.71 -52.72
C THR A 63 0.85 -2.17 -51.47
N PRO A 64 2.09 -2.68 -51.61
CA PRO A 64 2.90 -3.21 -50.50
C PRO A 64 3.00 -2.26 -49.30
N GLY A 65 2.99 -0.94 -49.53
CA GLY A 65 3.05 0.08 -48.46
C GLY A 65 1.86 0.06 -47.49
N MET A 66 0.65 -0.30 -47.92
CA MET A 66 -0.49 -0.43 -47.00
C MET A 66 -0.45 -1.73 -46.19
N VAL A 67 0.03 -2.82 -46.79
CA VAL A 67 0.21 -4.09 -46.09
C VAL A 67 1.28 -3.92 -45.02
N VAL A 68 2.40 -3.29 -45.33
CA VAL A 68 3.48 -3.05 -44.36
C VAL A 68 3.00 -2.20 -43.18
N ILE A 69 2.23 -1.12 -43.39
CA ILE A 69 1.69 -0.31 -42.27
C ILE A 69 0.64 -1.09 -41.44
N ALA A 70 -0.11 -2.00 -42.06
CA ALA A 70 -1.11 -2.82 -41.40
C ALA A 70 -0.52 -4.05 -40.68
N THR A 71 0.64 -4.55 -41.13
CA THR A 71 1.31 -5.75 -40.61
C THR A 71 2.60 -5.44 -39.85
N ASP A 72 3.03 -4.18 -39.78
CA ASP A 72 4.20 -3.82 -38.97
C ASP A 72 3.87 -4.18 -37.53
N PRO A 73 4.67 -5.04 -36.86
CA PRO A 73 4.41 -5.38 -35.49
C PRO A 73 4.52 -4.10 -34.66
N ARG A 74 3.37 -3.59 -34.20
CA ARG A 74 3.37 -2.55 -33.18
C ARG A 74 4.19 -3.06 -32.00
N PRO A 75 5.15 -2.29 -31.47
CA PRO A 75 5.88 -2.71 -30.29
C PRO A 75 4.87 -3.00 -29.18
N ALA A 76 4.97 -4.18 -28.57
CA ALA A 76 4.05 -4.59 -27.52
C ALA A 76 4.06 -3.53 -26.42
N ARG A 77 2.88 -2.98 -26.13
CA ARG A 77 2.70 -2.04 -25.03
C ARG A 77 3.16 -2.73 -23.74
N ARG A 78 4.01 -2.05 -22.98
CA ARG A 78 4.51 -2.55 -21.69
C ARG A 78 3.46 -2.31 -20.62
N ASN A 79 3.25 -3.32 -19.76
CA ASN A 79 2.38 -3.20 -18.59
C ASN A 79 3.17 -2.56 -17.45
N ARG A 80 2.94 -1.27 -17.22
CA ARG A 80 3.72 -0.49 -16.24
C ARG A 80 3.47 -0.99 -14.81
N TRP A 81 2.25 -1.42 -14.54
CA TRP A 81 1.84 -1.86 -13.21
C TRP A 81 2.43 -3.23 -12.86
N ALA A 82 2.52 -4.14 -13.83
CA ALA A 82 3.19 -5.42 -13.67
C ALA A 82 4.70 -5.25 -13.42
N GLU A 83 5.36 -4.31 -14.10
CA GLU A 83 6.77 -4.00 -13.85
C GLU A 83 7.01 -3.44 -12.44
N MET A 84 6.12 -2.54 -12.02
CA MET A 84 6.12 -1.96 -10.69
C MET A 84 5.89 -3.02 -9.61
N HIS A 85 4.90 -3.90 -9.80
CA HIS A 85 4.62 -5.04 -8.93
C HIS A 85 5.83 -5.97 -8.84
N GLY A 86 6.45 -6.31 -9.97
CA GLY A 86 7.65 -7.14 -10.00
C GLY A 86 8.85 -6.50 -9.28
N ARG A 87 9.00 -5.16 -9.32
CA ARG A 87 10.02 -4.44 -8.52
C ARG A 87 9.75 -4.59 -7.02
N LEU A 88 8.49 -4.38 -6.62
CA LEU A 88 8.06 -4.53 -5.23
C LEU A 88 8.32 -5.95 -4.71
N ASP A 89 7.91 -6.98 -5.46
CA ASP A 89 8.08 -8.39 -5.07
C ASP A 89 9.56 -8.76 -4.88
N ARG A 90 10.44 -8.29 -5.76
CA ARG A 90 11.89 -8.51 -5.62
C ARG A 90 12.44 -7.85 -4.36
N LYS A 91 12.00 -6.63 -4.05
CA LYS A 91 12.40 -5.91 -2.83
C LYS A 91 11.92 -6.61 -1.57
N LEU A 92 10.67 -7.06 -1.54
CA LEU A 92 10.10 -7.79 -0.42
C LEU A 92 10.78 -9.15 -0.22
N THR A 93 11.06 -9.86 -1.31
CA THR A 93 11.79 -11.14 -1.27
C THR A 93 13.21 -10.95 -0.73
N TRP A 94 13.92 -9.92 -1.18
CA TRP A 94 15.23 -9.56 -0.63
C TRP A 94 15.15 -9.27 0.88
N LEU A 95 14.19 -8.45 1.32
CA LEU A 95 14.01 -8.11 2.73
C LEU A 95 13.67 -9.35 3.57
N ALA A 96 12.73 -10.17 3.11
CA ALA A 96 12.34 -11.40 3.80
C ALA A 96 13.52 -12.38 3.93
N ASN A 97 14.37 -12.49 2.90
CA ASN A 97 15.56 -13.35 2.94
C ASN A 97 16.69 -12.77 3.81
N ALA A 98 16.78 -11.44 3.92
CA ALA A 98 17.75 -10.79 4.79
C ALA A 98 17.40 -10.97 6.27
N VAL A 99 16.11 -11.06 6.59
CA VAL A 99 15.63 -11.21 7.97
C VAL A 99 15.46 -12.68 8.37
N PHE A 100 15.14 -13.57 7.43
CA PHE A 100 14.82 -14.98 7.72
C PHE A 100 15.51 -15.96 6.76
N ALA A 101 15.95 -17.10 7.31
CA ALA A 101 16.48 -18.24 6.54
C ALA A 101 15.39 -19.19 5.99
N SER A 102 14.10 -18.89 6.20
CA SER A 102 12.98 -19.79 5.87
C SER A 102 12.82 -20.05 4.37
N PRO A 103 12.30 -21.23 3.98
CA PRO A 103 12.19 -21.65 2.59
C PRO A 103 11.27 -20.74 1.76
N PRO A 104 11.54 -20.60 0.44
CA PRO A 104 10.97 -19.57 -0.42
C PRO A 104 9.53 -19.84 -0.92
N HIS A 105 8.79 -20.76 -0.30
CA HIS A 105 7.50 -21.22 -0.85
C HIS A 105 6.29 -20.35 -0.48
N ALA A 106 6.42 -19.48 0.53
CA ALA A 106 5.37 -18.54 0.91
C ALA A 106 5.67 -17.12 0.40
N ASP A 107 4.63 -16.34 0.14
CA ASP A 107 4.73 -14.94 -0.24
C ASP A 107 5.60 -14.15 0.75
N ALA A 108 6.47 -13.28 0.23
CA ALA A 108 7.46 -12.58 1.03
C ALA A 108 6.83 -11.63 2.07
N LEU A 109 5.70 -10.99 1.74
CA LEU A 109 5.02 -10.09 2.66
C LEU A 109 4.32 -10.86 3.78
N ASP A 110 3.66 -11.98 3.45
CA ASP A 110 3.02 -12.85 4.44
C ASP A 110 4.05 -13.44 5.42
N ARG A 111 5.25 -13.80 4.93
CA ARG A 111 6.39 -14.20 5.76
C ARG A 111 6.83 -13.09 6.70
N LEU A 112 6.96 -11.85 6.20
CA LEU A 112 7.33 -10.70 7.02
C LEU A 112 6.25 -10.45 8.09
N GLN A 113 4.97 -10.44 7.73
CA GLN A 113 3.84 -10.24 8.65
C GLN A 113 3.83 -11.27 9.79
N SER A 114 3.97 -12.56 9.46
CA SER A 114 3.92 -13.65 10.45
C SER A 114 5.10 -13.64 11.41
N CYS A 115 6.26 -13.16 10.98
CA CYS A 115 7.47 -13.16 11.81
C CYS A 115 7.76 -11.84 12.54
N ILE A 116 7.12 -10.72 12.18
CA ILE A 116 7.31 -9.43 12.88
C ILE A 116 7.21 -9.56 14.41
N PRO A 117 6.23 -10.26 15.01
CA PRO A 117 6.11 -10.38 16.46
C PRO A 117 7.34 -10.97 17.17
N ASP A 118 8.12 -11.79 16.46
CA ASP A 118 9.29 -12.51 17.01
C ASP A 118 10.61 -11.77 16.76
N LEU A 119 10.57 -10.64 16.06
CA LEU A 119 11.76 -9.85 15.77
C LEU A 119 12.30 -9.17 17.03
N GLN A 120 13.59 -8.86 17.01
CA GLN A 120 14.14 -7.90 17.95
C GLN A 120 13.60 -6.50 17.63
N PRO A 121 13.35 -5.62 18.63
CA PRO A 121 12.77 -4.30 18.39
C PRO A 121 13.53 -3.45 17.35
N GLY A 122 14.87 -3.52 17.35
CA GLY A 122 15.70 -2.82 16.36
C GLY A 122 15.51 -3.36 14.93
N THR A 123 15.38 -4.68 14.78
CA THR A 123 15.07 -5.31 13.50
C THR A 123 13.67 -4.95 13.03
N ALA A 124 12.68 -4.96 13.92
CA ALA A 124 11.32 -4.50 13.62
C ALA A 124 11.32 -3.02 13.16
N ALA A 125 12.14 -2.16 13.76
CA ALA A 125 12.28 -0.77 13.32
C ALA A 125 12.90 -0.61 11.93
N LEU A 126 13.84 -1.49 11.54
CA LEU A 126 14.41 -1.52 10.19
C LEU A 126 13.40 -2.05 9.16
N VAL A 127 12.72 -3.15 9.49
CA VAL A 127 11.65 -3.73 8.65
C VAL A 127 10.54 -2.70 8.44
N HIS A 128 10.08 -2.04 9.50
CA HIS A 128 9.10 -0.95 9.41
C HIS A 128 9.50 0.11 8.39
N ARG A 129 10.74 0.63 8.47
CA ARG A 129 11.22 1.67 7.55
C ARG A 129 11.16 1.21 6.10
N HIS A 130 11.68 0.02 5.81
CA HIS A 130 11.63 -0.52 4.45
C HIS A 130 10.20 -0.72 3.94
N LEU A 131 9.30 -1.24 4.79
CA LEU A 131 7.90 -1.43 4.40
C LEU A 131 7.17 -0.10 4.19
N ALA A 132 7.43 0.90 5.03
CA ALA A 132 6.85 2.23 4.91
C ALA A 132 7.35 2.97 3.66
N ASP A 133 8.65 2.87 3.34
CA ASP A 133 9.22 3.47 2.13
C ASP A 133 8.61 2.87 0.86
N GLU A 134 8.46 1.54 0.80
CA GLU A 134 7.83 0.89 -0.36
C GLU A 134 6.32 1.14 -0.40
N ASP A 135 5.61 1.22 0.73
CA ASP A 135 4.18 1.60 0.78
C ASP A 135 3.97 3.02 0.26
N GLN A 136 4.78 3.98 0.71
CA GLN A 136 4.71 5.36 0.25
C GLN A 136 4.99 5.44 -1.25
N TRP A 137 6.05 4.79 -1.73
CA TRP A 137 6.38 4.75 -3.16
C TRP A 137 5.24 4.17 -4.01
N VAL A 138 4.58 3.12 -3.55
CA VAL A 138 3.42 2.54 -4.26
C VAL A 138 2.24 3.49 -4.25
N ARG A 139 1.89 4.04 -3.09
CA ARG A 139 0.76 4.96 -2.95
C ARG A 139 0.92 6.24 -3.76
N ASP A 140 2.13 6.79 -3.80
CA ASP A 140 2.47 7.97 -4.62
C ASP A 140 2.23 7.69 -6.11
N ALA A 141 2.63 6.51 -6.59
CA ALA A 141 2.41 6.13 -7.98
C ALA A 141 0.93 5.87 -8.31
N LEU A 142 0.17 5.35 -7.34
CA LEU A 142 -1.26 5.09 -7.46
C LEU A 142 -2.10 6.36 -7.26
N GLY A 143 -1.55 7.42 -6.67
CA GLY A 143 -2.29 8.63 -6.30
C GLY A 143 -3.35 8.36 -5.21
N ILE A 144 -3.08 7.44 -4.28
CA ILE A 144 -4.01 7.08 -3.20
C ILE A 144 -3.50 7.54 -1.84
N ASP A 145 -4.41 8.01 -0.99
CA ASP A 145 -4.08 8.41 0.38
C ASP A 145 -3.70 7.21 1.26
N PRO A 146 -3.00 7.41 2.39
CA PRO A 146 -2.79 6.39 3.39
C PRO A 146 -4.11 5.79 3.88
N ALA A 147 -4.13 4.48 4.14
CA ALA A 147 -5.29 3.79 4.71
C ALA A 147 -5.47 4.14 6.20
N ARG A 148 -5.89 5.38 6.46
CA ARG A 148 -6.10 5.94 7.80
C ARG A 148 -7.41 6.72 7.84
N ALA A 149 -8.02 6.76 9.02
CA ALA A 149 -9.20 7.56 9.29
C ALA A 149 -9.09 8.16 10.69
N LEU A 150 -9.77 9.28 10.94
CA LEU A 150 -9.88 9.81 12.30
C LEU A 150 -10.53 8.77 13.22
N LEU A 151 -9.95 8.60 14.40
CA LEU A 151 -10.48 7.66 15.40
C LEU A 151 -11.86 8.13 15.86
N PRO A 152 -12.91 7.27 15.82
CA PRO A 152 -14.25 7.64 16.28
C PRO A 152 -14.25 8.18 17.71
N GLY A 153 -15.05 9.22 17.95
CA GLY A 153 -15.08 9.95 19.23
C GLY A 153 -13.98 10.99 19.39
N ASN A 154 -13.01 11.03 18.47
CA ASN A 154 -11.90 11.98 18.43
C ASN A 154 -11.21 12.22 19.80
N PRO A 155 -10.76 11.15 20.48
CA PRO A 155 -10.14 11.29 21.79
C PRO A 155 -8.82 12.05 21.71
N GLU A 156 -8.45 12.68 22.82
CA GLU A 156 -7.20 13.42 22.93
C GLU A 156 -6.02 12.46 23.05
N CYS A 157 -4.94 12.79 22.36
CA CYS A 157 -3.68 12.11 22.59
C CYS A 157 -3.24 12.37 24.04
N PRO A 158 -3.04 11.33 24.88
CA PRO A 158 -2.64 11.52 26.27
C PRO A 158 -1.27 12.19 26.42
N ALA A 159 -0.49 12.17 25.34
CA ALA A 159 0.85 12.73 25.27
C ALA A 159 0.89 14.22 24.90
N CYS A 160 0.13 14.68 23.91
CA CYS A 160 0.16 16.07 23.44
C CYS A 160 -1.16 16.83 23.63
N GLY A 161 -2.23 16.17 24.06
CA GLY A 161 -3.57 16.75 24.17
C GLY A 161 -4.29 16.97 22.84
N ALA A 162 -3.65 16.73 21.69
CA ALA A 162 -4.27 16.97 20.39
C ALA A 162 -5.34 15.92 20.05
N ARG A 163 -6.45 16.38 19.49
CA ARG A 163 -7.53 15.55 18.93
C ARG A 163 -7.26 15.21 17.47
N ALA A 164 -6.18 14.47 17.27
CA ALA A 164 -5.64 14.11 15.97
C ALA A 164 -5.18 12.64 15.99
N LEU A 165 -5.96 11.78 16.65
CA LEU A 165 -5.71 10.35 16.66
C LEU A 165 -6.33 9.72 15.40
N GLU A 166 -5.50 9.02 14.65
CA GLU A 166 -5.89 8.33 13.43
C GLU A 166 -5.78 6.83 13.66
N VAL A 167 -6.80 6.09 13.21
CA VAL A 167 -6.77 4.64 13.13
C VAL A 167 -6.28 4.24 11.75
N GLN A 168 -5.28 3.37 11.70
CA GLN A 168 -4.91 2.66 10.49
C GLN A 168 -5.99 1.60 10.20
N THR A 169 -6.45 1.56 8.95
CA THR A 169 -7.63 0.77 8.54
C THR A 169 -7.32 -0.34 7.55
N ALA A 170 -6.05 -0.56 7.20
CA ALA A 170 -5.66 -1.68 6.37
C ALA A 170 -5.48 -2.96 7.20
N GLY A 171 -5.96 -4.08 6.67
CA GLY A 171 -5.93 -5.38 7.35
C GLY A 171 -7.13 -5.63 8.26
N PRO A 172 -7.13 -6.75 8.99
CA PRO A 172 -8.23 -7.12 9.88
C PRO A 172 -8.29 -6.22 11.11
N VAL A 173 -9.49 -6.04 11.67
CA VAL A 173 -9.81 -5.03 12.70
C VAL A 173 -9.00 -5.22 13.99
N ASP A 174 -8.60 -6.44 14.31
CA ASP A 174 -7.76 -6.81 15.45
C ASP A 174 -6.30 -6.36 15.27
N ALA A 175 -5.83 -6.24 14.03
CA ALA A 175 -4.50 -5.73 13.70
C ALA A 175 -4.43 -4.20 13.59
N TRP A 176 -5.58 -3.51 13.64
CA TRP A 176 -5.62 -2.05 13.52
C TRP A 176 -4.87 -1.37 14.66
N THR A 177 -4.09 -0.35 14.28
CA THR A 177 -3.33 0.48 15.21
C THR A 177 -3.83 1.91 15.18
N VAL A 178 -3.61 2.63 16.26
CA VAL A 178 -3.93 4.05 16.38
C VAL A 178 -2.61 4.81 16.48
N VAL A 179 -2.46 5.87 15.71
CA VAL A 179 -1.30 6.78 15.73
C VAL A 179 -1.74 8.20 16.03
N CYS A 180 -0.84 9.02 16.57
CA CYS A 180 -1.10 10.45 16.75
C CYS A 180 -0.49 11.25 15.60
N ALA A 181 -1.34 11.94 14.84
CA ALA A 181 -0.94 12.86 13.77
C ALA A 181 -0.71 14.31 14.27
N GLY A 182 -0.98 14.57 15.56
CA GLY A 182 -0.68 15.86 16.21
C GLY A 182 0.80 16.02 16.55
N THR A 183 1.14 17.17 17.15
CA THR A 183 2.53 17.50 17.55
C THR A 183 2.61 17.95 19.01
N ARG A 184 3.73 17.67 19.68
CA ARG A 184 4.08 18.20 21.02
C ARG A 184 4.84 19.51 20.96
N GLN A 185 5.45 19.84 19.83
CA GLN A 185 6.33 20.99 19.75
C GLN A 185 5.50 22.29 19.65
N PRO A 186 5.77 23.30 20.48
CA PRO A 186 5.18 24.63 20.29
C PRO A 186 5.50 25.16 18.89
N GLY A 187 4.48 25.52 18.11
CA GLY A 187 4.66 25.96 16.72
C GLY A 187 4.90 24.84 15.71
N GLY A 188 4.75 23.57 16.11
CA GLY A 188 4.79 22.43 15.19
C GLY A 188 3.65 22.55 14.17
N GLY A 189 4.01 22.71 12.90
CA GLY A 189 3.04 22.62 11.82
C GLY A 189 2.46 21.21 11.68
N PRO A 190 1.48 21.03 10.77
CA PRO A 190 1.20 19.71 10.22
C PRO A 190 2.54 19.10 9.75
N HIS A 191 2.74 17.80 9.88
CA HIS A 191 3.95 17.02 9.55
C HIS A 191 4.99 16.76 10.66
N ASN A 192 4.80 17.20 11.90
CA ASN A 192 5.69 16.78 12.98
C ASN A 192 4.99 15.83 13.97
N PRO A 193 5.18 14.51 13.86
CA PRO A 193 4.43 13.54 14.65
C PRO A 193 4.71 13.69 16.15
N CYS A 194 3.72 13.36 16.97
CA CYS A 194 3.84 13.33 18.41
C CYS A 194 4.79 12.18 18.82
N LEU A 195 6.03 12.54 19.15
CA LEU A 195 7.07 11.59 19.53
C LEU A 195 7.01 11.26 21.03
N CYS A 196 7.35 10.00 21.32
CA CYS A 196 7.52 9.51 22.67
C CYS A 196 8.80 10.08 23.29
N THR A 197 8.72 10.42 24.57
CA THR A 197 9.85 10.94 25.37
C THR A 197 10.48 9.85 26.25
N GLY A 198 10.24 8.58 25.93
CA GLY A 198 10.75 7.43 26.68
C GLY A 198 9.98 7.16 27.98
N GLN A 199 10.71 6.69 28.99
CA GLN A 199 10.12 6.28 30.27
C GLN A 199 9.44 7.46 30.97
N GLY A 200 8.21 7.26 31.43
CA GLY A 200 7.40 8.32 32.03
C GLY A 200 6.64 9.18 31.02
N CYS A 201 6.73 8.89 29.72
CA CYS A 201 5.87 9.53 28.74
C CYS A 201 4.38 9.25 29.07
N PRO A 202 3.52 10.29 29.14
CA PRO A 202 2.07 10.13 29.37
C PRO A 202 1.33 9.27 28.34
N CYS A 203 1.98 8.88 27.24
CA CYS A 203 1.39 8.03 26.21
C CYS A 203 0.91 6.66 26.70
N GLY A 204 1.39 6.19 27.84
CA GLY A 204 0.99 4.90 28.41
C GLY A 204 1.41 3.67 27.58
N MET A 205 2.23 3.85 26.54
CA MET A 205 2.67 2.76 25.69
C MET A 205 3.67 1.86 26.43
N PRO A 206 3.40 0.55 26.57
CA PRO A 206 4.36 -0.39 27.14
C PRO A 206 5.65 -0.40 26.33
N SER A 207 6.80 -0.49 27.00
CA SER A 207 8.12 -0.40 26.36
C SER A 207 8.29 0.91 25.55
N ALA A 208 7.95 2.04 26.17
CA ALA A 208 8.09 3.37 25.58
C ALA A 208 9.51 3.62 25.06
N VAL A 209 9.63 3.92 23.76
CA VAL A 209 10.92 4.19 23.10
C VAL A 209 10.99 5.68 22.75
N GLU A 210 12.01 6.36 23.25
CA GLU A 210 12.25 7.77 22.95
C GLU A 210 12.42 8.01 21.44
N GLY A 211 11.82 9.10 20.93
CA GLY A 211 11.91 9.50 19.53
C GLY A 211 10.99 8.72 18.58
N VAL A 212 10.26 7.71 19.06
CA VAL A 212 9.32 6.93 18.24
C VAL A 212 7.93 7.57 18.28
N ALA A 213 7.29 7.70 17.13
CA ALA A 213 5.92 8.21 17.03
C ALA A 213 4.96 7.33 17.85
N HIS A 214 4.04 7.96 18.58
CA HIS A 214 3.09 7.20 19.38
C HIS A 214 2.19 6.31 18.53
N ILE A 215 2.09 5.06 18.97
CA ILE A 215 1.26 4.04 18.34
C ILE A 215 0.70 3.12 19.43
N TRP A 216 -0.54 2.68 19.24
CA TRP A 216 -1.22 1.78 20.17
C TRP A 216 -2.05 0.75 19.40
N PRO A 217 -2.28 -0.46 19.96
CA PRO A 217 -3.33 -1.33 19.45
C PRO A 217 -4.70 -0.64 19.62
N ARG A 218 -5.57 -0.73 18.60
CA ARG A 218 -6.89 -0.08 18.63
C ARG A 218 -7.72 -0.47 19.87
N GLY A 219 -7.72 -1.75 20.24
CA GLY A 219 -8.48 -2.26 21.39
C GLY A 219 -8.07 -1.60 22.72
N VAL A 220 -6.79 -1.21 22.87
CA VAL A 220 -6.29 -0.54 24.08
C VAL A 220 -6.84 0.89 24.17
N VAL A 221 -6.84 1.62 23.05
CA VAL A 221 -7.34 3.01 23.03
C VAL A 221 -8.85 3.05 23.27
N LEU A 222 -9.61 2.17 22.61
CA LEU A 222 -11.07 2.12 22.79
C LEU A 222 -11.47 1.58 24.17
N GLY A 223 -10.75 0.60 24.71
CA GLY A 223 -10.95 0.10 26.07
C GLY A 223 -10.65 1.15 27.15
N GLY A 224 -9.64 2.00 26.93
CA GLY A 224 -9.32 3.12 27.82
C GLY A 224 -10.38 4.23 27.80
N VAL A 225 -10.98 4.51 26.63
CA VAL A 225 -12.08 5.48 26.48
C VAL A 225 -13.37 4.96 27.14
N ALA A 226 -13.64 3.65 27.08
CA ALA A 226 -14.79 3.05 27.76
C ALA A 226 -14.64 3.03 29.29
N GLY A 227 -13.41 2.92 29.82
CA GLY A 227 -13.12 2.99 31.26
C GLY A 227 -13.08 4.40 31.86
N ALA A 228 -12.99 5.43 31.02
CA ALA A 228 -12.98 6.84 31.44
C ALA A 228 -14.39 7.49 31.41
N ALA A 229 -15.43 6.75 31.07
CA ALA A 229 -16.80 7.19 31.30
C ALA A 229 -16.99 7.39 32.82
N PRO A 230 -17.46 8.56 33.29
CA PRO A 230 -17.69 8.75 34.71
C PRO A 230 -18.71 7.72 35.16
N GLN A 231 -18.31 6.84 36.08
CA GLN A 231 -19.26 6.14 36.94
C GLN A 231 -20.06 7.23 37.63
N GLN A 232 -21.26 7.50 37.12
CA GLN A 232 -22.24 8.27 37.86
C GLN A 232 -22.55 7.45 39.11
N ALA A 233 -22.01 7.89 40.23
CA ALA A 233 -22.36 7.37 41.53
C ALA A 233 -23.85 7.67 41.76
N SER A 234 -24.63 6.61 41.91
CA SER A 234 -25.99 6.64 42.46
C SER A 234 -25.94 6.71 43.98
#